data_AF-A0A1F0YYP0-F1
#
_entry.id   AF-A0A1F0YYP0-F1
#
_cell.length_a   1.000
_cell.length_b   1.000
_cell.length_c   1.000
_cell.angle_alpha   90.00
_cell.angle_beta   90.00
_cell.angle_gamma   90.00
#
_symmetry.space_group_name_H-M   'P 1'
#
loop_
_entity.id
_entity.type
_entity.pdbx_description
1 polymer ?
#
loop_
_entity_poly.entity_id
_entity_poly.type
_entity_poly.pdbx_seq_one_letter_code
_entity_poly.pdbx_strand_id
1 'polypeptide(L)'
;MVGGIACLLAWFIGVFEMSALIMPPVLASVLLLFCANLLTFGPRAFDQVQASRLVAVVLGAAVGLVGAGETSGVFVQPVLTAAQQGGSMLATGFVAWVIFQIMAENEPSFAAALDAKVVIAAGGAAGWFLLTGTWVFALLLVILFTGHRLFQSSGRGLVNLNGILVVSTEVFLLLNWFFAFIH
;
A
#
# COMPACT_ATOMS: atom_id res chain seq x y z
N MET A 1 -2.92 -11.61 14.89
CA MET A 1 -4.27 -11.14 15.25
C MET A 1 -4.74 -10.03 14.31
N VAL A 2 -4.05 -8.88 14.21
CA VAL A 2 -4.49 -7.73 13.38
C VAL A 2 -4.71 -8.08 11.90
N GLY A 3 -3.77 -8.77 11.24
CA GLY A 3 -3.93 -9.18 9.84
C GLY A 3 -5.07 -10.19 9.60
N GLY A 4 -5.37 -11.04 10.58
CA GLY A 4 -6.51 -11.95 10.53
C GLY A 4 -7.85 -11.22 10.61
N ILE A 5 -7.93 -10.18 11.45
CA ILE A 5 -9.11 -9.31 11.53
C ILE A 5 -9.30 -8.56 10.21
N ALA A 6 -8.22 -8.00 9.64
CA ALA A 6 -8.28 -7.34 8.34
C ALA A 6 -8.72 -8.29 7.22
N CYS A 7 -8.24 -9.54 7.25
CA CYS A 7 -8.66 -10.59 6.32
C CYS A 7 -10.15 -10.89 6.43
N LEU A 8 -10.67 -11.12 7.64
CA LEU A 8 -12.10 -11.38 7.86
C LEU A 8 -12.98 -10.20 7.43
N LEU A 9 -12.55 -8.97 7.74
CA LEU A 9 -13.28 -7.75 7.33
C LEU A 9 -13.27 -7.59 5.81
N ALA A 10 -12.12 -7.77 5.17
CA ALA A 10 -11.98 -7.66 3.72
C ALA A 10 -12.76 -8.76 2.98
N TRP A 11 -12.77 -9.97 3.54
CA TRP A 11 -13.59 -11.07 3.06
C TRP A 11 -15.08 -10.72 3.15
N PHE A 12 -15.54 -10.21 4.31
CA PHE A 12 -16.93 -9.77 4.48
C PHE A 12 -17.29 -8.65 3.50
N ILE A 13 -16.45 -7.62 3.38
CA ILE A 13 -16.62 -6.52 2.42
C ILE A 13 -16.70 -7.04 0.98
N GLY A 14 -15.88 -8.03 0.62
CA GLY A 14 -15.89 -8.68 -0.69
C GLY A 14 -17.17 -9.48 -0.97
N VAL A 15 -17.68 -10.20 0.04
CA VAL A 15 -18.94 -10.98 -0.07
C VAL A 15 -20.16 -10.08 -0.21
N PHE A 16 -20.20 -8.92 0.45
CA PHE A 16 -21.32 -7.99 0.42
C PHE A 16 -21.20 -6.92 -0.68
N GLU A 17 -20.27 -7.08 -1.63
CA GLU A 17 -20.04 -6.17 -2.76
C GLU A 17 -19.73 -4.70 -2.36
N MET A 18 -19.36 -4.46 -1.09
CA MET A 18 -19.07 -3.11 -0.57
C MET A 18 -17.64 -2.64 -0.89
N SER A 19 -16.91 -3.44 -1.67
CA SER A 19 -15.48 -3.36 -1.86
C SER A 19 -15.05 -2.03 -2.51
N ALA A 20 -15.75 -1.59 -3.56
CA ALA A 20 -15.43 -0.35 -4.28
C ALA A 20 -15.70 0.92 -3.47
N LEU A 21 -16.68 0.89 -2.56
CA LEU A 21 -17.11 2.07 -1.80
C LEU A 21 -16.27 2.27 -0.53
N ILE A 22 -15.95 1.18 0.18
CA ILE A 22 -15.40 1.24 1.54
C ILE A 22 -13.89 1.01 1.54
N MET A 23 -13.37 0.15 0.66
CA MET A 23 -11.99 -0.32 0.78
C MET A 23 -10.93 0.76 0.50
N PRO A 24 -11.05 1.61 -0.54
CA PRO A 24 -10.07 2.68 -0.80
C PRO A 24 -9.92 3.69 0.35
N PRO A 25 -10.99 4.30 0.90
CA PRO A 25 -10.85 5.23 2.01
C PRO A 25 -10.38 4.55 3.31
N VAL A 26 -10.73 3.26 3.52
CA VAL A 26 -10.22 2.49 4.67
C VAL A 26 -8.72 2.22 4.54
N LEU A 27 -8.23 1.79 3.37
CA LEU A 27 -6.80 1.59 3.12
C LEU A 27 -6.00 2.90 3.29
N ALA A 28 -6.51 4.00 2.74
CA ALA A 28 -5.93 5.33 2.90
C ALA A 28 -5.85 5.74 4.39
N SER A 29 -6.96 5.56 5.14
CA SER A 29 -7.02 5.88 6.57
C SER A 29 -6.08 5.01 7.41
N VAL A 30 -5.97 3.72 7.10
CA VAL A 30 -5.04 2.80 7.78
C VAL A 30 -3.60 3.23 7.52
N LEU A 31 -3.24 3.45 6.25
CA LEU A 31 -1.91 3.94 5.88
C LEU A 31 -1.55 5.22 6.63
N LEU A 32 -2.49 6.18 6.68
CA LEU A 32 -2.35 7.41 7.44
C LEU A 32 -2.19 7.19 8.93
N LEU A 33 -3.03 6.40 9.58
CA LEU A 33 -2.97 6.21 11.03
C LEU A 33 -1.64 5.60 11.47
N PHE A 34 -1.10 4.67 10.68
CA PHE A 34 0.21 4.10 10.93
C PHE A 34 1.34 5.12 10.64
N CYS A 35 1.22 5.94 9.60
CA CYS A 35 2.23 6.97 9.28
C CYS A 35 2.10 8.29 10.06
N ALA A 36 0.95 8.60 10.64
CA ALA A 36 0.75 9.80 11.44
C ALA A 36 1.63 9.75 12.68
N ASN A 37 1.78 8.56 13.29
CA ASN A 37 2.74 8.30 14.37
C ASN A 37 4.20 8.56 13.95
N LEU A 38 4.54 8.31 12.69
CA LEU A 38 5.83 8.62 12.08
C LEU A 38 6.09 10.13 11.98
N LEU A 39 5.04 10.89 11.65
CA LEU A 39 5.09 12.34 11.45
C LEU A 39 5.08 13.10 12.79
N THR A 40 4.34 12.63 13.79
CA THR A 40 4.22 13.30 15.11
C THR A 40 5.37 13.02 16.06
N PHE A 41 5.96 11.81 16.02
CA PHE A 41 6.99 11.40 16.98
C PHE A 41 8.37 11.17 16.35
N GLY A 42 8.50 11.43 15.04
CA GLY A 42 9.75 11.34 14.28
C GLY A 42 10.21 9.90 13.99
N PRO A 43 11.42 9.72 13.41
CA PRO A 43 11.94 8.42 12.96
C PRO A 43 12.03 7.34 14.06
N ARG A 44 12.01 7.75 15.33
CA ARG A 44 12.06 6.84 16.50
C ARG A 44 10.74 6.15 16.81
N ALA A 45 9.64 6.58 16.21
CA ALA A 45 8.30 6.07 16.52
C ALA A 45 7.79 5.00 15.56
N PHE A 46 8.43 4.84 14.40
CA PHE A 46 8.14 3.71 13.53
C PHE A 46 8.93 2.50 13.97
N ASP A 47 8.38 1.83 14.97
CA ASP A 47 8.89 0.55 15.41
C ASP A 47 8.62 -0.52 14.32
N GLN A 48 9.50 -1.50 14.17
CA GLN A 48 9.32 -2.66 13.28
C GLN A 48 7.97 -3.36 13.51
N VAL A 49 7.40 -3.21 14.70
CA VAL A 49 6.07 -3.70 15.11
C VAL A 49 4.94 -2.96 14.38
N GLN A 50 5.03 -1.64 14.17
CA GLN A 50 4.02 -0.88 13.45
C GLN A 50 4.06 -1.18 11.96
N ALA A 51 5.26 -1.21 11.39
CA ALA A 51 5.50 -1.57 10.00
C ALA A 51 4.98 -2.99 9.69
N SER A 52 5.22 -3.95 10.59
CA SER A 52 4.75 -5.34 10.42
C SER A 52 3.23 -5.45 10.56
N ARG A 53 2.59 -4.67 11.44
CA ARG A 53 1.12 -4.59 11.53
C ARG A 53 0.51 -4.01 10.26
N LEU A 54 1.09 -2.94 9.72
CA LEU A 54 0.61 -2.32 8.49
C LEU A 54 0.66 -3.31 7.32
N VAL A 55 1.79 -4.00 7.12
CA VAL A 55 1.91 -5.08 6.12
C VAL A 55 0.91 -6.19 6.38
N ALA A 56 0.74 -6.62 7.63
CA ALA A 56 -0.23 -7.66 7.97
C ALA A 56 -1.67 -7.25 7.67
N VAL A 57 -2.03 -5.96 7.82
CA VAL A 57 -3.36 -5.45 7.45
C VAL A 57 -3.54 -5.45 5.94
N VAL A 58 -2.57 -4.93 5.17
CA VAL A 58 -2.68 -4.87 3.71
C VAL A 58 -2.68 -6.26 3.07
N LEU A 59 -1.79 -7.15 3.52
CA LEU A 59 -1.77 -8.55 3.06
C LEU A 59 -3.02 -9.31 3.52
N GLY A 60 -3.46 -9.11 4.76
CA GLY A 60 -4.69 -9.68 5.28
C GLY A 60 -5.88 -9.27 4.41
N ALA A 61 -6.00 -7.97 4.11
CA ALA A 61 -7.04 -7.44 3.25
C ALA A 61 -7.00 -8.06 1.84
N ALA A 62 -5.82 -8.11 1.23
CA ALA A 62 -5.62 -8.69 -0.10
C ALA A 62 -6.03 -10.18 -0.14
N VAL A 63 -5.60 -10.97 0.85
CA VAL A 63 -5.97 -12.40 0.97
C VAL A 63 -7.46 -12.58 1.21
N GLY A 64 -8.08 -11.76 2.06
CA GLY A 64 -9.52 -11.82 2.34
C GLY A 64 -10.37 -11.60 1.09
N LEU A 65 -9.97 -10.64 0.24
CA LEU A 65 -10.63 -10.35 -1.03
C LEU A 65 -10.49 -11.49 -2.04
N VAL A 66 -9.31 -12.10 -2.15
CA VAL A 66 -9.08 -13.29 -2.99
C VAL A 66 -9.98 -14.45 -2.52
N GLY A 67 -10.03 -14.70 -1.20
CA GLY A 67 -10.86 -15.77 -0.63
C GLY A 67 -12.36 -15.55 -0.79
N ALA A 68 -12.83 -14.30 -0.83
CA ALA A 68 -14.23 -13.98 -1.14
C ALA A 68 -14.58 -14.39 -2.59
N GLY A 69 -13.61 -14.24 -3.50
CA GLY A 69 -13.68 -14.73 -4.87
C GLY A 69 -13.89 -16.24 -4.98
N GLU A 70 -13.07 -17.00 -4.27
CA GLU A 70 -12.99 -18.47 -4.38
C GLU A 70 -14.22 -19.18 -3.79
N THR A 71 -14.76 -18.67 -2.69
CA THR A 71 -15.85 -19.32 -1.93
C THR A 71 -17.24 -19.12 -2.53
N SER A 72 -17.40 -18.14 -3.42
CA SER A 72 -18.72 -17.79 -3.96
C SER A 72 -19.26 -18.79 -4.99
N GLY A 73 -18.41 -19.56 -5.70
CA GLY A 73 -18.82 -20.63 -6.64
C GLY A 73 -19.75 -20.23 -7.80
N VAL A 74 -20.23 -18.99 -7.79
CA VAL A 74 -21.18 -18.36 -8.70
C VAL A 74 -20.56 -17.03 -9.09
N PHE A 75 -20.18 -16.93 -10.36
CA PHE A 75 -19.55 -15.74 -10.94
C PHE A 75 -20.54 -14.58 -11.02
N VAL A 76 -20.84 -13.95 -9.88
CA VAL A 76 -21.44 -12.61 -9.85
C VAL A 76 -20.28 -11.63 -10.05
N GLN A 77 -20.32 -10.85 -11.14
CA GLN A 77 -19.27 -9.91 -11.58
C GLN A 77 -18.52 -9.18 -10.43
N PRO A 78 -19.20 -8.55 -9.46
CA PRO A 78 -18.55 -7.86 -8.33
C PRO A 78 -17.63 -8.75 -7.47
N VAL A 79 -17.94 -10.03 -7.26
CA VAL A 79 -17.09 -10.94 -6.47
C VAL A 79 -15.81 -11.31 -7.24
N LEU A 80 -15.90 -11.45 -8.57
CA LEU A 80 -14.74 -11.63 -9.43
C LEU A 80 -13.83 -10.38 -9.41
N THR A 81 -14.42 -9.18 -9.41
CA THR A 81 -13.62 -7.94 -9.33
C THR A 81 -12.91 -7.80 -8.00
N ALA A 82 -13.54 -8.17 -6.88
CA ALA A 82 -12.89 -8.18 -5.56
C ALA A 82 -11.71 -9.16 -5.53
N ALA A 83 -11.86 -10.35 -6.11
CA ALA A 83 -10.78 -11.33 -6.20
C ALA A 83 -9.60 -10.83 -7.05
N GLN A 84 -9.88 -10.19 -8.19
CA GLN A 84 -8.87 -9.58 -9.06
C GLN A 84 -8.15 -8.42 -8.37
N GLN A 85 -8.88 -7.58 -7.63
CA GLN A 85 -8.30 -6.51 -6.82
C GLN A 85 -7.39 -7.08 -5.74
N GLY A 86 -7.83 -8.08 -4.98
CA GLY A 86 -7.00 -8.74 -3.97
C GLY A 86 -5.73 -9.39 -4.55
N GLY A 87 -5.85 -10.07 -5.68
CA GLY A 87 -4.69 -10.64 -6.39
C GLY A 87 -3.71 -9.57 -6.88
N SER A 88 -4.25 -8.46 -7.40
CA SER A 88 -3.44 -7.31 -7.82
C SER A 88 -2.72 -6.65 -6.64
N MET A 89 -3.37 -6.45 -5.50
CA MET A 89 -2.73 -5.95 -4.29
C MET A 89 -1.51 -6.79 -3.87
N LEU A 90 -1.63 -8.13 -3.93
CA LEU A 90 -0.50 -9.02 -3.63
C LEU A 90 0.63 -8.88 -4.67
N ALA A 91 0.28 -8.87 -5.96
CA ALA A 91 1.24 -8.75 -7.05
C ALA A 91 2.01 -7.42 -6.99
N THR A 92 1.30 -6.30 -6.79
CA THR A 92 1.91 -4.96 -6.70
C THR A 92 2.79 -4.85 -5.46
N GLY A 93 2.36 -5.39 -4.31
CA GLY A 93 3.19 -5.43 -3.11
C GLY A 93 4.49 -6.23 -3.30
N PHE A 94 4.44 -7.33 -4.04
CA PHE A 94 5.62 -8.13 -4.39
C PHE A 94 6.56 -7.38 -5.35
N VAL A 95 6.01 -6.78 -6.42
CA VAL A 95 6.80 -5.97 -7.37
C VAL A 95 7.46 -4.80 -6.65
N ALA A 96 6.73 -4.10 -5.79
CA ALA A 96 7.26 -3.01 -4.96
C ALA A 96 8.44 -3.46 -4.08
N TRP A 97 8.35 -4.65 -3.48
CA TRP A 97 9.44 -5.23 -2.71
C TRP A 97 10.67 -5.55 -3.55
N VAL A 98 10.49 -6.16 -4.71
CA VAL A 98 11.60 -6.47 -5.63
C VAL A 98 12.32 -5.20 -6.07
N ILE A 99 11.56 -4.16 -6.45
CA ILE A 99 12.11 -2.84 -6.81
C ILE A 99 12.90 -2.25 -5.63
N PHE A 100 12.34 -2.32 -4.41
CA PHE A 100 13.02 -1.85 -3.21
C PHE A 100 14.34 -2.58 -2.96
N GLN A 101 14.38 -3.92 -3.10
CA GLN A 101 15.61 -4.69 -2.89
C GLN A 101 16.70 -4.27 -3.89
N ILE A 102 16.35 -4.15 -5.17
CA ILE A 102 17.29 -3.70 -6.21
C ILE A 102 17.82 -2.29 -5.90
N MET A 103 16.96 -1.38 -5.43
CA MET A 103 17.37 -0.03 -5.04
C MET A 103 18.24 -0.02 -3.77
N ALA A 104 17.91 -0.86 -2.79
CA ALA A 104 18.63 -0.99 -1.53
C ALA A 104 20.05 -1.55 -1.72
N GLU A 105 20.23 -2.51 -2.64
CA GLU A 105 21.54 -3.04 -3.01
C GLU A 105 22.45 -1.98 -3.62
N ASN A 106 21.88 -1.08 -4.43
CA ASN A 106 22.62 -0.01 -5.10
C ASN A 106 22.88 1.20 -4.20
N GLU A 107 22.07 1.40 -3.14
CA GLU A 107 22.15 2.58 -2.29
C GLU A 107 21.72 2.29 -0.83
N PRO A 108 22.66 1.88 0.04
CA PRO A 108 22.33 1.47 1.40
C PRO A 108 21.80 2.63 2.27
N SER A 109 22.10 3.87 1.91
CA SER A 109 21.58 5.07 2.58
C SER A 109 20.08 5.28 2.32
N PHE A 110 19.56 4.83 1.17
CA PHE A 110 18.14 4.80 0.87
C PHE A 110 17.40 3.75 1.70
N ALA A 111 17.99 2.56 1.84
CA ALA A 111 17.45 1.48 2.67
C ALA A 111 17.41 1.83 4.17
N ALA A 112 18.34 2.68 4.64
CA ALA A 112 18.33 3.18 6.01
C ALA A 112 17.22 4.22 6.26
N ALA A 113 16.73 4.89 5.20
CA ALA A 113 15.74 5.96 5.29
C ALA A 113 14.31 5.52 4.93
N LEU A 114 14.15 4.37 4.27
CA LEU A 114 12.87 3.82 3.81
C LEU A 114 12.70 2.36 4.28
N ASP A 115 11.58 2.05 4.95
CA ASP A 115 11.30 0.71 5.45
C ASP A 115 10.61 -0.14 4.37
N ALA A 116 11.20 -1.29 4.05
CA ALA A 116 10.67 -2.28 3.09
C ALA A 116 9.21 -2.65 3.35
N LYS A 117 8.79 -2.72 4.62
CA LYS A 117 7.43 -3.05 5.01
C LYS A 117 6.45 -1.94 4.61
N VAL A 118 6.83 -0.68 4.73
CA VAL A 118 6.01 0.45 4.28
C VAL A 118 5.86 0.42 2.77
N VAL A 119 6.93 0.09 2.04
CA VAL A 119 6.90 -0.05 0.59
C VAL A 119 5.95 -1.17 0.14
N ILE A 120 6.01 -2.34 0.78
CA ILE A 120 5.09 -3.45 0.50
C ILE A 120 3.64 -3.04 0.79
N ALA A 121 3.40 -2.39 1.92
CA ALA A 121 2.05 -1.99 2.31
C ALA A 121 1.47 -0.90 1.38
N ALA A 122 2.26 0.12 1.05
CA ALA A 122 1.84 1.19 0.16
C ALA A 122 1.64 0.67 -1.28
N GLY A 123 2.55 -0.18 -1.75
CA GLY A 123 2.43 -0.84 -3.06
C GLY A 123 1.22 -1.77 -3.12
N GLY A 124 1.02 -2.57 -2.08
CA GLY A 124 -0.14 -3.45 -1.99
C GLY A 124 -1.46 -2.68 -1.95
N ALA A 125 -1.53 -1.56 -1.23
CA ALA A 125 -2.70 -0.70 -1.25
C ALA A 125 -2.95 -0.07 -2.63
N ALA A 126 -1.90 0.40 -3.30
CA ALA A 126 -2.02 0.95 -4.66
C ALA A 126 -2.49 -0.11 -5.68
N GLY A 127 -2.11 -1.38 -5.48
CA GLY A 127 -2.55 -2.51 -6.31
C GLY A 127 -4.06 -2.76 -6.30
N TRP A 128 -4.82 -2.12 -5.40
CA TRP A 128 -6.28 -2.10 -5.45
C TRP A 128 -6.82 -1.59 -6.79
N PHE A 129 -6.20 -0.53 -7.33
CA PHE A 129 -6.58 0.04 -8.63
C PHE A 129 -5.95 -0.72 -9.82
N LEU A 130 -5.64 -2.01 -9.65
CA LEU A 130 -5.14 -2.87 -10.72
C LEU A 130 -3.87 -2.29 -11.37
N LEU A 131 -3.83 -2.29 -12.70
CA LEU A 131 -2.68 -1.88 -13.49
C LEU A 131 -2.35 -0.39 -13.27
N THR A 132 -3.35 0.49 -13.24
CA THR A 132 -3.12 1.94 -13.10
C THR A 132 -2.49 2.25 -11.75
N GLY A 133 -2.97 1.63 -10.67
CA GLY A 133 -2.36 1.75 -9.34
C GLY A 133 -0.93 1.24 -9.28
N THR A 134 -0.66 0.12 -9.94
CA THR A 134 0.68 -0.47 -10.01
C THR A 134 1.69 0.45 -10.72
N TRP A 135 1.32 1.01 -11.88
CA TRP A 135 2.18 1.91 -12.63
C TRP A 135 2.48 3.21 -11.88
N VAL A 136 1.46 3.82 -11.27
CA VAL A 136 1.66 5.07 -10.52
C VAL A 136 2.52 4.84 -9.28
N PHE A 137 2.34 3.72 -8.59
CA PHE A 137 3.20 3.39 -7.46
C PHE A 137 4.66 3.12 -7.88
N ALA A 138 4.87 2.42 -8.99
CA ALA A 138 6.21 2.20 -9.53
C ALA A 138 6.89 3.53 -9.91
N LEU A 139 6.16 4.44 -10.55
CA LEU A 139 6.67 5.79 -10.87
C LEU A 139 7.00 6.58 -9.59
N LEU A 140 6.14 6.51 -8.57
CA LEU A 140 6.36 7.17 -7.29
C LEU A 140 7.65 6.69 -6.62
N LEU A 141 7.91 5.38 -6.61
CA LEU A 141 9.17 4.81 -6.11
C LEU A 141 10.40 5.35 -6.86
N VAL A 142 10.33 5.43 -8.19
CA VAL A 142 11.41 5.97 -9.02
C VAL A 142 11.64 7.45 -8.73
N ILE A 143 10.57 8.24 -8.56
CA ILE A 143 10.66 9.66 -8.22
C ILE A 143 11.29 9.85 -6.85
N LEU A 144 10.89 9.06 -5.85
CA LEU A 144 11.46 9.11 -4.50
C LEU A 144 12.94 8.74 -4.48
N PHE A 145 13.32 7.70 -5.21
CA PHE A 145 14.72 7.29 -5.34
C PHE A 145 15.56 8.37 -6.04
N THR A 146 15.06 8.92 -7.15
CA THR A 146 15.73 9.99 -7.89
C THR A 146 15.87 11.26 -7.04
N GLY A 147 14.79 11.64 -6.35
CA GLY A 147 14.79 12.75 -5.41
C GLY A 147 15.80 12.54 -4.28
N HIS A 148 15.86 11.33 -3.73
CA HIS A 148 16.83 10.99 -2.68
C HIS A 148 18.27 11.22 -3.12
N ARG A 149 18.65 10.74 -4.31
CA ARG A 149 19.98 10.97 -4.89
C ARG A 149 20.31 12.45 -5.07
N LEU A 150 19.37 13.24 -5.61
CA LEU A 150 19.55 14.67 -5.87
C LEU A 150 19.70 15.50 -4.57
N PHE A 151 18.97 15.12 -3.52
CA PHE A 151 19.04 15.79 -2.24
C PHE A 151 20.30 15.40 -1.45
N GLN A 152 20.73 14.14 -1.53
CA GLN A 152 22.01 13.72 -0.97
C GLN A 152 23.19 14.43 -1.64
N SER A 153 23.21 14.56 -2.97
CA SER A 153 24.29 15.28 -3.67
C SER A 153 24.32 16.78 -3.32
N SER A 154 23.20 17.34 -2.86
CA SER A 154 23.07 18.72 -2.41
C SER A 154 23.37 18.92 -0.91
N GLY A 155 23.76 17.87 -0.19
CA GLY A 155 24.07 17.92 1.25
C GLY A 155 22.86 18.14 2.17
N ARG A 156 21.63 18.05 1.65
CA ARG A 156 20.38 18.20 2.41
C ARG A 156 19.66 16.86 2.42
N GLY A 157 19.71 16.13 3.53
CA GLY A 157 18.95 14.88 3.66
C GLY A 157 17.44 15.13 3.57
N LEU A 158 16.72 14.35 2.77
CA LEU A 158 15.26 14.36 2.76
C LEU A 158 14.73 13.97 4.13
N VAL A 159 13.89 14.84 4.70
CA VAL A 159 13.26 14.64 5.99
C VAL A 159 12.09 13.65 5.78
N ASN A 160 12.33 12.38 6.07
CA ASN A 160 11.34 11.30 6.20
C ASN A 160 10.68 10.78 4.89
N LEU A 161 11.43 9.93 4.15
CA LEU A 161 10.99 9.24 2.94
C LEU A 161 9.74 8.35 3.14
N ASN A 162 9.62 7.68 4.28
CA ASN A 162 8.45 6.84 4.60
C ASN A 162 7.15 7.66 4.63
N GLY A 163 7.18 8.84 5.26
CA GLY A 163 6.04 9.74 5.31
C GLY A 163 5.62 10.23 3.92
N ILE A 164 6.60 10.60 3.08
CA ILE A 164 6.32 11.09 1.72
C ILE A 164 5.68 9.99 0.86
N LEU A 165 6.21 8.76 0.93
CA LEU A 165 5.67 7.62 0.17
C LEU A 165 4.21 7.36 0.55
N VAL A 166 3.90 7.37 1.84
CA VAL A 166 2.55 7.08 2.32
C VAL A 166 1.57 8.21 2.00
N VAL A 167 1.92 9.46 2.26
CA VAL A 167 1.07 10.61 1.91
C VAL A 167 0.80 10.65 0.41
N SER A 168 1.82 10.40 -0.41
CA SER A 168 1.64 10.37 -1.86
C SER A 168 0.73 9.21 -2.32
N THR A 169 0.88 8.03 -1.70
CA THR A 169 0.03 6.87 -1.98
C THR A 169 -1.40 7.12 -1.53
N GLU A 170 -1.61 7.76 -0.39
CA GLU A 170 -2.93 8.11 0.14
C GLU A 170 -3.65 9.11 -0.77
N VAL A 171 -2.97 10.21 -1.15
CA VAL A 171 -3.52 11.19 -2.09
C VAL A 171 -3.91 10.50 -3.40
N PHE A 172 -3.08 9.57 -3.87
CA PHE A 172 -3.39 8.78 -5.07
C PHE A 172 -4.63 7.89 -4.90
N LEU A 173 -4.77 7.19 -3.76
CA LEU A 173 -5.93 6.34 -3.47
C LEU A 173 -7.22 7.16 -3.41
N LEU A 174 -7.18 8.31 -2.73
CA LEU A 174 -8.34 9.19 -2.58
C LEU A 174 -8.74 9.86 -3.90
N LEU A 175 -7.77 10.32 -4.69
CA LEU A 175 -8.03 10.90 -6.02
C LEU A 175 -8.66 9.88 -6.96
N ASN A 176 -8.09 8.68 -7.08
CA ASN A 176 -8.67 7.64 -7.94
C ASN A 176 -10.05 7.21 -7.45
N TRP A 177 -10.26 7.13 -6.14
CA TRP A 177 -11.58 6.85 -5.59
C TRP A 177 -12.60 7.96 -5.96
N PHE A 178 -12.22 9.23 -5.83
CA PHE A 178 -13.07 10.36 -6.20
C PHE A 178 -13.42 10.34 -7.70
N PHE A 179 -12.46 10.07 -8.57
CA PHE A 179 -12.70 9.94 -10.01
C PHE A 179 -13.53 8.70 -10.38
N ALA A 180 -13.35 7.59 -9.67
CA ALA A 180 -14.14 6.38 -9.88
C ALA A 180 -15.60 6.51 -9.42
N PHE A 181 -15.92 7.48 -8.54
CA PHE A 181 -17.27 7.71 -8.03
C PHE A 181 -18.08 8.74 -8.84
N ILE A 182 -17.40 9.61 -9.59
CA ILE A 182 -18.04 10.67 -10.39
C ILE A 182 -18.52 10.16 -11.76
N HIS A 183 -18.09 8.96 -12.17
CA HIS A 183 -18.53 8.27 -13.38
C HIS A 183 -19.50 7.14 -13.04
#